data_AF-A0A8T7JF37-F1
#
_entry.id   AF-A0A8T7JF37-F1
#
_cell.length_a   1.000
_cell.length_b   1.000
_cell.length_c   1.000
_cell.angle_alpha   90.00
_cell.angle_beta   90.00
_cell.angle_gamma   90.00
#
_symmetry.space_group_name_H-M   'P 1'
#
loop_
_entity.id
_entity.type
_entity.pdbx_description
1 polymer ?
#
loop_
_entity_poly.entity_id
_entity_poly.type
_entity_poly.pdbx_seq_one_letter_code
_entity_poly.pdbx_strand_id
1 'polypeptide(L)'
;MALTRVLGISALTLSLTACFGGGEKQVVLDCTFPDAPQTAAPGWVCDEPVEGLAVSAVGSADKSGAGMNFMKQQATAAARVQLAQMMKVQVQNMVKQFAETTGVGDSETVDKVNTSVTKQITNETLVGTRMYKSKTSPNGTLYVLVGLDDKAAGLIHETALKTSMNNEKALWQKFQAKKGYDELAKEIANMEK
;
A
#
# COMPACT_ATOMS: atom_id res chain seq x y z
N MET A 1 83.73 15.61 -33.87
CA MET A 1 83.09 15.96 -35.15
C MET A 1 81.69 16.47 -34.86
N ALA A 2 81.27 17.49 -35.61
CA ALA A 2 80.07 18.32 -35.46
C ALA A 2 78.77 17.52 -35.23
N LEU A 3 77.72 18.06 -34.61
CA LEU A 3 76.76 18.93 -35.31
C LEU A 3 75.72 19.58 -34.36
N THR A 4 75.53 20.90 -34.56
CA THR A 4 74.28 21.71 -34.58
C THR A 4 73.29 21.82 -33.40
N ARG A 5 73.18 23.09 -32.96
CA ARG A 5 72.04 23.93 -32.52
C ARG A 5 70.61 23.35 -32.63
N VAL A 6 69.75 23.72 -31.67
CA VAL A 6 68.62 24.69 -31.83
C VAL A 6 67.85 24.87 -30.51
N LEU A 7 67.53 26.13 -30.18
CA LEU A 7 66.62 26.57 -29.11
C LEU A 7 65.19 26.04 -29.33
N GLY A 8 64.51 25.66 -28.26
CA GLY A 8 63.06 25.45 -28.25
C GLY A 8 62.48 25.64 -26.86
N ILE A 9 61.91 26.83 -26.63
CA ILE A 9 61.04 27.13 -25.48
C ILE A 9 59.76 26.30 -25.65
N SER A 10 59.42 25.47 -24.68
CA SER A 10 58.06 24.91 -24.61
C SER A 10 57.57 24.91 -23.17
N ALA A 11 56.41 25.52 -23.01
CA ALA A 11 55.76 25.85 -21.76
C ALA A 11 55.40 24.61 -20.93
N LEU A 12 55.65 24.69 -19.63
CA LEU A 12 55.25 23.69 -18.64
C LEU A 12 53.74 23.80 -18.40
N THR A 13 52.94 23.12 -19.22
CA THR A 13 51.48 22.96 -18.98
C THR A 13 51.26 21.88 -17.92
N LEU A 14 50.81 22.29 -16.72
CA LEU A 14 50.28 21.39 -15.70
C LEU A 14 48.98 20.76 -16.20
N SER A 15 49.05 19.50 -16.63
CA SER A 15 47.87 18.67 -16.86
C SER A 15 47.35 18.16 -15.52
N LEU A 16 46.37 18.83 -14.93
CA LEU A 16 45.50 18.22 -13.92
C LEU A 16 44.65 17.16 -14.63
N THR A 17 45.11 15.91 -14.61
CA THR A 17 44.25 14.75 -14.87
C THR A 17 43.27 14.63 -13.70
N ALA A 18 42.15 15.34 -13.82
CA ALA A 18 40.94 15.00 -13.10
C ALA A 18 40.57 13.57 -13.51
N CYS A 19 40.71 12.62 -12.59
CA CYS A 19 40.16 11.28 -12.77
C CYS A 19 38.66 11.42 -12.96
N PHE A 20 38.26 11.31 -14.22
CA PHE A 20 36.89 11.13 -14.67
C PHE A 20 36.44 9.75 -14.19
N GLY A 21 35.99 9.70 -12.93
CA GLY A 21 35.29 8.55 -12.38
C GLY A 21 33.94 8.45 -13.10
N GLY A 22 33.95 7.72 -14.22
CA GLY A 22 32.75 7.20 -14.85
C GLY A 22 32.06 6.24 -13.89
N GLY A 23 31.32 6.82 -12.93
CA GLY A 23 30.24 6.13 -12.26
C GLY A 23 29.15 5.98 -13.30
N GLU A 24 29.08 4.80 -13.91
CA GLU A 24 27.89 4.30 -14.56
C GLU A 24 26.71 4.64 -13.65
N LYS A 25 25.85 5.57 -14.08
CA LYS A 25 24.63 5.90 -13.36
C LYS A 25 23.84 4.60 -13.31
N GLN A 26 23.90 3.90 -12.18
CA GLN A 26 22.95 2.84 -11.88
C GLN A 26 21.57 3.46 -12.07
N VAL A 27 20.88 3.00 -13.11
CA VAL A 27 19.47 3.32 -13.30
C VAL A 27 18.77 2.61 -12.15
N VAL A 28 18.57 3.34 -11.04
CA VAL A 28 17.73 2.86 -9.95
C VAL A 28 16.35 2.76 -10.55
N LEU A 29 15.92 1.54 -10.82
CA LEU A 29 14.54 1.26 -11.23
C LEU A 29 13.66 1.62 -10.03
N ASP A 30 12.75 2.59 -10.20
CA ASP A 30 11.89 3.08 -9.11
C ASP A 30 11.01 1.96 -8.50
N CYS A 31 10.59 1.00 -9.32
CA CYS A 31 9.90 -0.21 -8.88
C CYS A 31 10.34 -1.42 -9.73
N THR A 32 10.58 -2.55 -9.06
CA THR A 32 10.97 -3.83 -9.68
C THR A 32 10.10 -4.96 -9.17
N PHE A 33 9.96 -6.03 -9.94
CA PHE A 33 9.22 -7.21 -9.46
C PHE A 33 9.94 -7.82 -8.25
N PRO A 34 9.23 -8.11 -7.14
CA PRO A 34 9.84 -8.72 -5.96
C PRO A 34 10.56 -10.05 -6.24
N ASP A 35 10.06 -10.84 -7.19
CA ASP A 35 10.65 -12.10 -7.61
C ASP A 35 11.68 -11.96 -8.74
N ALA A 36 11.76 -10.80 -9.40
CA ALA A 36 12.71 -10.49 -10.46
C ALA A 36 13.28 -9.06 -10.31
N PRO A 37 14.20 -8.82 -9.35
CA PRO A 37 14.65 -7.49 -8.95
C PRO A 37 15.41 -6.69 -10.02
N GLN A 38 15.76 -7.33 -11.14
CA GLN A 38 16.45 -6.68 -12.27
C GLN A 38 15.46 -6.24 -13.36
N THR A 39 14.15 -6.43 -13.16
CA THR A 39 13.12 -6.10 -14.15
C THR A 39 12.15 -5.07 -13.58
N ALA A 40 11.96 -3.99 -14.34
CA ALA A 40 10.99 -2.94 -14.04
C ALA A 40 9.59 -3.54 -13.85
N ALA A 41 8.94 -3.21 -12.74
CA ALA A 41 7.53 -3.50 -12.52
C ALA A 41 6.71 -2.21 -12.65
N PRO A 42 5.42 -2.32 -13.01
CA PRO A 42 4.50 -1.20 -12.83
C PRO A 42 4.49 -0.78 -11.35
N GLY A 43 4.47 0.52 -11.08
CA GLY A 43 4.54 1.07 -9.72
C GLY A 43 3.55 0.49 -8.72
N TRP A 44 2.32 0.17 -9.16
CA TRP A 44 1.30 -0.46 -8.32
C TRP A 44 1.71 -1.83 -7.76
N VAL A 45 2.71 -2.51 -8.33
CA VAL A 45 3.28 -3.76 -7.79
C VAL A 45 4.09 -3.49 -6.51
N CYS A 46 4.63 -2.28 -6.38
CA CYS A 46 5.36 -1.77 -5.22
C CYS A 46 4.48 -0.87 -4.35
N ASP A 47 3.17 -1.10 -4.35
CA ASP A 47 2.18 -0.36 -3.55
C ASP A 47 2.10 1.15 -3.86
N GLU A 48 2.52 1.59 -5.05
CA GLU A 48 2.26 2.97 -5.47
C GLU A 48 0.75 3.24 -5.60
N PRO A 49 0.26 4.42 -5.17
CA PRO A 49 -1.14 4.78 -5.28
C PRO A 49 -1.66 4.70 -6.71
N VAL A 50 -2.90 4.25 -6.86
CA VAL A 50 -3.59 4.18 -8.15
C VAL A 50 -4.78 5.11 -8.12
N GLU A 51 -4.82 6.06 -9.06
CA GLU A 51 -5.90 7.03 -9.18
C GLU A 51 -7.29 6.35 -9.22
N GLY A 52 -8.21 6.86 -8.42
CA GLY A 52 -9.58 6.35 -8.30
C GLY A 52 -9.76 5.16 -7.36
N LEU A 53 -8.70 4.71 -6.67
CA LEU A 53 -8.80 3.72 -5.59
C LEU A 53 -8.42 4.39 -4.26
N ALA A 54 -9.37 4.41 -3.32
CA ALA A 54 -9.14 4.84 -1.95
C ALA A 54 -8.16 3.92 -1.22
N VAL A 55 -8.39 2.62 -1.35
CA VAL A 55 -7.54 1.58 -0.76
C VAL A 55 -7.30 0.48 -1.78
N SER A 56 -6.05 0.02 -1.85
CA SER A 56 -5.66 -1.05 -2.74
C SER A 56 -4.56 -1.90 -2.12
N ALA A 57 -4.45 -3.13 -2.59
CA ALA A 57 -3.43 -4.07 -2.15
C ALA A 57 -3.01 -4.97 -3.31
N VAL A 58 -1.75 -5.40 -3.25
CA VAL A 58 -1.19 -6.36 -4.19
C VAL A 58 -1.19 -7.75 -3.58
N GLY A 59 -1.55 -8.73 -4.40
CA GLY A 59 -1.34 -10.15 -4.11
C GLY A 59 -0.60 -10.81 -5.25
N SER A 60 0.14 -11.87 -4.92
CA SER A 60 0.89 -12.65 -5.89
C SER A 60 0.52 -14.13 -5.83
N ALA A 61 0.76 -14.83 -6.92
CA ALA A 61 0.71 -16.28 -6.98
C ALA A 61 1.83 -16.79 -7.87
N ASP A 62 2.60 -17.74 -7.34
CA ASP A 62 3.68 -18.37 -8.09
C ASP A 62 3.16 -19.13 -9.30
N LYS A 63 4.06 -19.34 -10.26
CA LYS A 63 3.77 -20.12 -11.46
C LYS A 63 3.24 -21.51 -11.09
N SER A 64 2.05 -21.83 -11.57
CA SER A 64 1.40 -23.11 -11.29
C SER A 64 1.03 -23.86 -12.57
N GLY A 65 1.20 -25.19 -12.53
CA GLY A 65 0.72 -26.10 -13.58
C GLY A 65 -0.81 -26.16 -13.70
N ALA A 66 -1.55 -25.67 -12.69
CA ALA A 66 -3.01 -25.55 -12.72
C ALA A 66 -3.54 -24.42 -13.63
N GLY A 67 -2.64 -23.65 -14.24
CA GLY A 67 -2.97 -22.65 -15.26
C GLY A 67 -3.31 -21.26 -14.72
N MET A 68 -3.57 -20.35 -15.65
CA MET A 68 -3.70 -18.91 -15.37
C MET A 68 -4.90 -18.55 -14.48
N ASN A 69 -6.02 -19.26 -14.63
CA ASN A 69 -7.20 -19.00 -13.80
C ASN A 69 -6.95 -19.32 -12.33
N PHE A 70 -6.23 -20.40 -12.05
CA PHE A 70 -5.84 -20.76 -10.68
C PHE A 70 -4.91 -19.70 -10.07
N MET A 71 -3.87 -19.30 -10.79
CA MET A 71 -2.96 -18.23 -10.33
C MET A 71 -3.71 -16.93 -10.07
N LYS A 72 -4.65 -16.55 -10.94
CA LYS A 72 -5.46 -15.35 -10.79
C LYS A 72 -6.32 -15.40 -9.52
N GLN A 73 -6.98 -16.53 -9.25
CA GLN A 73 -7.77 -16.71 -8.04
C GLN A 73 -6.91 -16.63 -6.78
N GLN A 74 -5.75 -17.30 -6.78
CA GLN A 74 -4.82 -17.29 -5.65
C GLN A 74 -4.26 -15.89 -5.37
N ALA A 75 -3.80 -15.18 -6.40
CA ALA A 75 -3.26 -13.83 -6.26
C ALA A 75 -4.35 -12.82 -5.85
N THR A 76 -5.56 -12.94 -6.40
CA THR A 76 -6.71 -12.10 -5.99
C THR A 76 -7.07 -12.35 -4.52
N ALA A 77 -7.09 -13.60 -4.08
CA ALA A 77 -7.35 -13.95 -2.69
C ALA A 77 -6.27 -13.39 -1.76
N ALA A 78 -5.00 -13.53 -2.13
CA ALA A 78 -3.87 -12.95 -1.39
C ALA A 78 -4.00 -11.42 -1.27
N ALA A 79 -4.34 -10.73 -2.36
CA ALA A 79 -4.54 -9.28 -2.37
C ALA A 79 -5.68 -8.86 -1.42
N ARG A 80 -6.80 -9.59 -1.44
CA ARG A 80 -7.94 -9.33 -0.54
C ARG A 80 -7.59 -9.53 0.93
N VAL A 81 -6.77 -10.52 1.25
CA VAL A 81 -6.27 -10.74 2.61
C VAL A 81 -5.42 -9.56 3.06
N GLN A 82 -4.49 -9.10 2.22
CA GLN A 82 -3.66 -7.93 2.53
C GLN A 82 -4.51 -6.66 2.73
N LEU A 83 -5.47 -6.41 1.85
CA LEU A 83 -6.36 -5.27 1.95
C LEU A 83 -7.20 -5.31 3.25
N ALA A 84 -7.77 -6.46 3.58
CA ALA A 84 -8.54 -6.63 4.82
C ALA A 84 -7.67 -6.42 6.06
N GLN A 85 -6.40 -6.83 6.03
CA GLN A 85 -5.46 -6.60 7.14
C GLN A 85 -5.15 -5.11 7.31
N MET A 86 -4.91 -4.37 6.22
CA MET A 86 -4.69 -2.92 6.29
C MET A 86 -5.91 -2.18 6.84
N MET A 87 -7.10 -2.45 6.31
CA MET A 87 -8.35 -1.84 6.80
C MET A 87 -8.64 -2.22 8.25
N LYS A 88 -8.35 -3.47 8.64
CA LYS A 88 -8.47 -3.91 10.04
C LYS A 88 -7.62 -3.00 10.92
N VAL A 89 -6.31 -2.92 10.67
CA VAL A 89 -5.36 -2.13 11.49
C VAL A 89 -5.81 -0.68 11.63
N GLN A 90 -6.23 -0.05 10.52
CA GLN A 90 -6.74 1.33 10.54
C GLN A 90 -7.93 1.50 11.48
N VAL A 91 -8.92 0.60 11.40
CA VAL A 91 -10.11 0.72 12.23
C VAL A 91 -9.86 0.32 13.69
N GLN A 92 -8.94 -0.63 13.97
CA GLN A 92 -8.54 -0.90 15.36
C GLN A 92 -7.93 0.35 16.00
N ASN A 93 -7.07 1.06 15.26
CA ASN A 93 -6.46 2.31 15.72
C ASN A 93 -7.51 3.40 15.96
N MET A 94 -8.52 3.52 15.09
CA MET A 94 -9.63 4.46 15.27
C MET A 94 -10.46 4.16 16.51
N VAL A 95 -10.86 2.90 16.71
CA VAL A 95 -11.64 2.46 17.88
C VAL A 95 -10.84 2.72 19.16
N LYS A 96 -9.54 2.43 19.16
CA LYS A 96 -8.64 2.69 20.29
C LYS A 96 -8.54 4.19 20.59
N GLN A 97 -8.27 5.02 19.58
CA GLN A 97 -8.17 6.47 19.74
C GLN A 97 -9.50 7.07 20.23
N PHE A 98 -10.64 6.56 19.75
CA PHE A 98 -11.95 6.95 20.25
C PHE A 98 -12.13 6.58 21.73
N ALA A 99 -11.81 5.36 22.14
CA ALA A 99 -11.90 4.95 23.55
C ALA A 99 -11.03 5.82 24.46
N GLU A 100 -9.78 6.09 24.05
CA GLU A 100 -8.81 6.92 24.79
C GLU A 100 -9.27 8.39 24.91
N THR A 101 -9.76 8.99 23.83
CA THR A 101 -10.21 10.40 23.83
C THR A 101 -11.52 10.60 24.56
N THR A 102 -12.41 9.60 24.53
CA THR A 102 -13.74 9.74 25.11
C THR A 102 -13.84 9.29 26.55
N GLY A 103 -12.88 8.50 27.04
CA GLY A 103 -12.91 7.86 28.35
C GLY A 103 -14.02 6.80 28.46
N VAL A 104 -14.48 6.27 27.31
CA VAL A 104 -15.59 5.33 27.23
C VAL A 104 -15.07 3.93 26.98
N GLY A 105 -15.42 3.02 27.88
CA GLY A 105 -15.17 1.59 27.77
C GLY A 105 -14.13 1.10 28.76
N ASP A 106 -14.45 0.04 29.49
CA ASP A 106 -13.39 -0.84 29.98
C ASP A 106 -12.72 -1.53 28.78
N SER A 107 -11.51 -2.05 28.97
CA SER A 107 -10.76 -2.69 27.88
C SER A 107 -11.53 -3.83 27.23
N GLU A 108 -12.35 -4.56 28.01
CA GLU A 108 -13.14 -5.69 27.53
C GLU A 108 -14.20 -5.27 26.49
N THR A 109 -14.88 -4.15 26.70
CA THR A 109 -15.88 -3.64 25.74
C THR A 109 -15.21 -3.14 24.46
N VAL A 110 -14.07 -2.45 24.59
CA VAL A 110 -13.28 -1.98 23.43
C VAL A 110 -12.81 -3.18 22.58
N ASP A 111 -12.35 -4.24 23.22
CA ASP A 111 -11.91 -5.47 22.54
C ASP A 111 -13.06 -6.19 21.83
N LYS A 112 -14.26 -6.23 22.41
CA LYS A 112 -15.47 -6.79 21.78
C LYS A 112 -15.88 -6.01 20.53
N VAL A 113 -15.87 -4.67 20.60
CA VAL A 113 -16.16 -3.80 19.44
C VAL A 113 -15.10 -4.01 18.38
N ASN A 114 -13.82 -3.95 18.73
CA ASN A 114 -12.71 -4.14 17.80
C ASN A 114 -12.79 -5.50 17.09
N THR A 115 -13.10 -6.57 17.83
CA THR A 115 -13.28 -7.92 17.27
C THR A 115 -14.46 -7.97 16.29
N SER A 116 -15.59 -7.34 16.64
CA SER A 116 -16.77 -7.31 15.79
C SER A 116 -16.53 -6.52 14.51
N VAL A 117 -15.92 -5.33 14.62
CA VAL A 117 -15.61 -4.47 13.48
C VAL A 117 -14.62 -5.15 12.54
N THR A 118 -13.59 -5.78 13.09
CA THR A 118 -12.62 -6.57 12.33
C THR A 118 -13.30 -7.65 11.47
N LYS A 119 -14.24 -8.41 12.06
CA LYS A 119 -14.96 -9.47 11.35
C LYS A 119 -15.80 -8.90 10.21
N GLN A 120 -16.51 -7.80 10.49
CA GLN A 120 -17.33 -7.14 9.46
C GLN A 120 -16.48 -6.59 8.32
N ILE A 121 -15.37 -5.89 8.61
CA ILE A 121 -14.46 -5.40 7.57
C ILE A 121 -13.97 -6.54 6.70
N THR A 122 -13.56 -7.67 7.29
CA THR A 122 -13.07 -8.82 6.51
C THR A 122 -14.15 -9.34 5.56
N ASN A 123 -15.37 -9.53 6.06
CA ASN A 123 -16.49 -10.04 5.25
C ASN A 123 -16.90 -9.07 4.14
N GLU A 124 -17.05 -7.79 4.46
CA GLU A 124 -17.46 -6.76 3.50
C GLU A 124 -16.36 -6.47 2.46
N THR A 125 -15.09 -6.50 2.86
CA THR A 125 -13.94 -6.35 1.94
C THR A 125 -13.89 -7.50 0.93
N LEU A 126 -14.17 -8.73 1.35
CA LEU A 126 -14.20 -9.88 0.43
C LEU A 126 -15.24 -9.73 -0.68
N VAL A 127 -16.37 -9.06 -0.40
CA VAL A 127 -17.49 -8.89 -1.34
C VAL A 127 -17.39 -7.59 -2.15
N GLY A 128 -16.95 -6.49 -1.53
CA GLY A 128 -16.89 -5.18 -2.16
C GLY A 128 -15.68 -4.94 -3.07
N THR A 129 -14.62 -5.73 -2.91
CA THR A 129 -13.36 -5.53 -3.65
C THR A 129 -13.38 -6.09 -5.07
N ARG A 130 -12.74 -5.34 -5.97
CA ARG A 130 -12.59 -5.72 -7.38
C ARG A 130 -11.13 -5.83 -7.78
N MET A 131 -10.86 -6.71 -8.73
CA MET A 131 -9.56 -6.82 -9.36
C MET A 131 -9.43 -5.75 -10.45
N TYR A 132 -8.39 -4.91 -10.39
CA TYR A 132 -8.19 -3.81 -11.33
C TYR A 132 -7.08 -4.07 -12.34
N LYS A 133 -5.96 -4.65 -11.90
CA LYS A 133 -4.78 -4.88 -12.73
C LYS A 133 -4.19 -6.26 -12.46
N SER A 134 -3.52 -6.81 -13.46
CA SER A 134 -2.73 -8.03 -13.32
C SER A 134 -1.51 -7.98 -14.21
N LYS A 135 -0.37 -8.47 -13.73
CA LYS A 135 0.88 -8.54 -14.51
C LYS A 135 1.69 -9.75 -14.08
N THR A 136 2.19 -10.51 -15.06
CA THR A 136 3.11 -11.62 -14.81
C THR A 136 4.55 -11.12 -14.86
N SER A 137 5.36 -11.52 -13.89
CA SER A 137 6.79 -11.28 -13.86
C SER A 137 7.52 -12.16 -14.88
N PRO A 138 8.80 -11.87 -15.20
CA PRO A 138 9.62 -12.77 -16.02
C PRO A 138 9.78 -14.18 -15.46
N ASN A 139 9.73 -14.33 -14.13
CA ASN A 139 9.85 -15.63 -13.45
C ASN A 139 8.52 -16.40 -13.40
N GLY A 140 7.43 -15.80 -13.88
CA GLY A 140 6.13 -16.44 -14.06
C GLY A 140 5.17 -16.25 -12.89
N THR A 141 5.54 -15.50 -11.85
CA THR A 141 4.64 -15.12 -10.77
C THR A 141 3.64 -14.08 -11.26
N LEU A 142 2.36 -14.31 -10.97
CA LEU A 142 1.28 -13.40 -11.32
C LEU A 142 1.01 -12.44 -10.16
N TYR A 143 1.16 -11.14 -10.41
CA TYR A 143 0.78 -10.07 -9.50
C TYR A 143 -0.59 -9.52 -9.87
N VAL A 144 -1.42 -9.25 -8.86
CA VAL A 144 -2.79 -8.76 -9.02
C VAL A 144 -3.03 -7.60 -8.06
N LEU A 145 -3.57 -6.52 -8.60
CA LEU A 145 -4.07 -5.38 -7.84
C LEU A 145 -5.55 -5.55 -7.56
N VAL A 146 -5.92 -5.49 -6.29
CA VAL A 146 -7.30 -5.41 -5.82
C VAL A 146 -7.50 -4.09 -5.10
N GLY A 147 -8.68 -3.50 -5.20
CA GLY A 147 -8.99 -2.27 -4.47
C GLY A 147 -10.47 -2.01 -4.28
N LEU A 148 -10.73 -0.89 -3.59
CA LEU A 148 -12.03 -0.27 -3.38
C LEU A 148 -11.94 1.18 -3.88
N ASP A 149 -12.98 1.63 -4.58
CA ASP A 149 -13.17 3.06 -4.80
C ASP A 149 -13.63 3.74 -3.50
N ASP A 150 -13.50 5.07 -3.42
CA ASP A 150 -13.81 5.87 -2.22
C ASP A 150 -15.22 5.61 -1.69
N LYS A 151 -16.18 5.41 -2.60
CA LYS A 151 -17.57 5.13 -2.23
C LYS A 151 -17.70 3.74 -1.59
N ALA A 152 -17.06 2.73 -2.18
CA ALA A 152 -17.06 1.37 -1.66
C ALA A 152 -16.32 1.28 -0.32
N ALA A 153 -15.17 1.96 -0.19
CA ALA A 153 -14.41 2.02 1.06
C ALA A 153 -15.23 2.67 2.18
N GLY A 154 -15.81 3.85 1.93
CA GLY A 154 -16.66 4.55 2.90
C GLY A 154 -17.86 3.71 3.37
N LEU A 155 -18.56 3.05 2.44
CA LEU A 155 -19.71 2.19 2.78
C LEU A 155 -19.32 0.99 3.65
N ILE A 156 -18.17 0.37 3.37
CA ILE A 156 -17.66 -0.77 4.14
C ILE A 156 -17.32 -0.33 5.57
N HIS A 157 -16.61 0.79 5.72
CA HIS A 157 -16.28 1.35 7.03
C HIS A 157 -17.53 1.71 7.84
N GLU A 158 -18.48 2.42 7.22
CA GLU A 158 -19.74 2.81 7.86
C GLU A 158 -20.56 1.59 8.31
N THR A 159 -20.70 0.60 7.44
CA THR A 159 -21.47 -0.63 7.73
C THR A 159 -20.82 -1.44 8.84
N ALA A 160 -19.49 -1.57 8.83
CA ALA A 160 -18.74 -2.29 9.84
C ALA A 160 -18.86 -1.62 11.22
N LEU A 161 -18.76 -0.29 11.27
CA LEU A 161 -18.92 0.48 12.51
C LEU A 161 -20.36 0.42 13.02
N LYS A 162 -21.36 0.71 12.18
CA LYS A 162 -22.78 0.65 12.57
C LYS A 162 -23.17 -0.71 13.13
N THR A 163 -22.81 -1.79 12.43
CA THR A 163 -23.18 -3.14 12.84
C THR A 163 -22.54 -3.52 14.17
N SER A 164 -21.26 -3.17 14.35
CA SER A 164 -20.51 -3.56 15.53
C SER A 164 -20.84 -2.72 16.76
N MET A 165 -21.10 -1.42 16.57
CA MET A 165 -21.42 -0.50 17.67
C MET A 165 -22.90 -0.52 18.05
N ASN A 166 -23.83 -0.89 17.16
CA ASN A 166 -25.23 -1.06 17.52
C ASN A 166 -25.45 -2.21 18.53
N ASN A 167 -24.55 -3.20 18.54
CA ASN A 167 -24.53 -4.22 19.59
C ASN A 167 -24.13 -3.63 20.96
N GLU A 168 -23.47 -2.47 20.98
CA GLU A 168 -23.00 -1.74 22.16
C GLU A 168 -23.62 -0.34 22.22
N LYS A 169 -24.95 -0.28 22.32
CA LYS A 169 -25.77 0.96 22.20
C LYS A 169 -25.25 2.14 23.02
N ALA A 170 -24.76 1.92 24.24
CA ALA A 170 -24.23 2.99 25.09
C ALA A 170 -22.96 3.63 24.52
N LEU A 171 -22.09 2.83 23.90
CA LEU A 171 -20.91 3.31 23.19
C LEU A 171 -21.29 4.04 21.92
N TRP A 172 -22.26 3.53 21.16
CA TRP A 172 -22.77 4.19 19.97
C TRP A 172 -23.38 5.56 20.27
N GLN A 173 -24.16 5.70 21.35
CA GLN A 173 -24.72 6.98 21.76
C GLN A 173 -23.63 7.99 22.18
N LYS A 174 -22.61 7.53 22.93
CA LYS A 174 -21.47 8.38 23.30
C LYS A 174 -20.58 8.73 22.11
N PHE A 175 -20.50 7.84 21.13
CA PHE A 175 -19.81 8.05 19.86
C PHE A 175 -20.48 9.15 19.05
N GLN A 176 -21.78 9.02 18.78
CA GLN A 176 -22.59 10.05 18.12
C GLN A 176 -22.53 11.41 18.83
N ALA A 177 -22.49 11.40 20.17
CA ALA A 177 -22.47 12.62 20.97
C ALA A 177 -21.11 13.35 20.96
N LYS A 178 -19.99 12.66 20.69
CA LYS A 178 -18.63 13.24 20.74
C LYS A 178 -17.98 13.44 19.37
N LYS A 179 -18.21 12.53 18.42
CA LYS A 179 -17.83 12.70 17.02
C LYS A 179 -19.11 12.60 16.22
N GLY A 180 -19.67 13.75 15.83
CA GLY A 180 -20.89 13.78 15.04
C GLY A 180 -20.74 12.88 13.82
N TYR A 181 -21.82 12.23 13.38
CA TYR A 181 -21.81 11.31 12.24
C TYR A 181 -21.04 11.85 11.02
N ASP A 182 -21.19 13.14 10.73
CA ASP A 182 -20.54 13.82 9.61
C ASP A 182 -19.04 14.01 9.80
N GLU A 183 -18.56 14.11 11.04
CA GLU A 183 -17.14 14.25 11.39
C GLU A 183 -16.41 12.91 11.30
N LEU A 184 -17.04 11.82 11.75
CA LEU A 184 -16.52 10.47 11.52
C LEU A 184 -16.52 10.11 10.03
N ALA A 185 -17.63 10.35 9.33
CA ALA A 185 -17.71 10.09 7.90
C ALA A 185 -16.68 10.92 7.12
N LYS A 186 -16.44 12.18 7.55
CA LYS A 186 -15.36 13.01 7.02
C LYS A 186 -13.97 12.50 7.40
N GLU A 187 -13.70 12.05 8.61
CA GLU A 187 -12.38 11.50 8.97
C GLU A 187 -12.09 10.23 8.17
N ILE A 188 -13.08 9.35 8.02
CA ILE A 188 -12.97 8.15 7.18
C ILE A 188 -12.67 8.55 5.72
N ALA A 189 -13.40 9.51 5.17
CA ALA A 189 -13.20 9.96 3.79
C ALA A 189 -11.96 10.86 3.57
N ASN A 190 -11.49 11.58 4.60
CA ASN A 190 -10.34 12.49 4.50
C ASN A 190 -9.01 11.82 4.85
N MET A 191 -9.02 10.60 5.42
CA MET A 191 -7.81 9.79 5.59
C MET A 191 -7.36 9.09 4.29
N GLU A 192 -8.13 9.25 3.21
CA GLU A 192 -7.87 8.69 1.87
C GLU A 192 -7.16 9.71 0.93
N LYS A 193 -6.60 10.79 1.48
CA LYS A 193 -5.79 11.79 0.77
C LYS A 193 -4.33 11.78 1.20
#